data_AF-A0A2M8EY86-F1
#
_entry.id   AF-A0A2M8EY86-F1
#
_cell.length_a   1.000
_cell.length_b   1.000
_cell.length_c   1.000
_cell.angle_alpha   90.00
_cell.angle_beta   90.00
_cell.angle_gamma   90.00
#
_symmetry.space_group_name_H-M   'P 1'
#
loop_
_entity.id
_entity.type
_entity.pdbx_description
1 polymer ?
#
loop_
_entity_poly.entity_id
_entity_poly.type
_entity_poly.pdbx_seq_one_letter_code
_entity_poly.pdbx_strand_id
1 'polypeptide(L)'
;MKKFEDLNKGDQIKADLYSRPNAMNGKYRTGQIFELDNLAEIKDNDIFLLETLKVRADSADKIIAEAEAQGKDTSDINIMKELGEKINALGKPIHRSESIMTAIMNTIQLMITYGIVAGVWGLVFKKSFLVFGLYGAIAGLLISLLFVAPVVAFQRTKERIKDISFGAGSMLVTPAIYIGIVGLESV
;
A
#
# COMPACT_ATOMS: atom_id res chain seq x y z
N MET A 1 30.40 -2.99 23.92
CA MET A 1 29.35 -2.37 23.08
C MET A 1 29.44 -2.96 21.69
N LYS A 2 28.33 -3.50 21.14
CA LYS A 2 28.27 -3.87 19.72
C LYS A 2 28.35 -2.60 18.87
N LYS A 3 29.07 -2.62 17.75
CA LYS A 3 29.08 -1.48 16.83
C LYS A 3 27.73 -1.45 16.07
N PHE A 4 27.32 -0.27 15.62
CA PHE A 4 26.08 -0.10 14.83
C PHE A 4 26.06 -1.00 13.59
N GLU A 5 27.23 -1.20 12.98
CA GLU A 5 27.44 -2.07 11.82
C GLU A 5 27.22 -3.56 12.12
N ASP A 6 27.28 -3.98 13.39
CA ASP A 6 27.05 -5.36 13.84
C ASP A 6 25.56 -5.66 14.10
N LEU A 7 24.68 -4.66 13.99
CA LEU A 7 23.24 -4.81 14.23
C LEU A 7 22.54 -5.45 13.04
N ASN A 8 21.45 -6.17 13.30
CA ASN A 8 20.58 -6.64 12.22
C ASN A 8 19.91 -5.44 11.54
N LYS A 9 19.43 -5.61 10.29
CA LYS A 9 18.85 -4.51 9.51
C LYS A 9 17.67 -3.81 10.20
N GLY A 10 16.84 -4.55 10.95
CA GLY A 10 15.72 -4.00 11.70
C GLY A 10 16.16 -3.09 12.84
N ASP A 11 17.15 -3.54 13.62
CA ASP A 11 17.76 -2.81 14.72
C ASP A 11 18.46 -1.53 14.23
N GLN A 12 19.13 -1.59 13.08
CA GLN A 12 19.71 -0.39 12.45
C GLN A 12 18.64 0.65 12.13
N ILE A 13 17.51 0.23 11.54
CA ILE A 13 16.41 1.15 11.20
C ILE A 13 15.75 1.70 12.46
N LYS A 14 15.53 0.88 13.49
CA LYS A 14 15.02 1.37 14.77
C LYS A 14 15.94 2.39 15.41
N ALA A 15 17.24 2.11 15.46
CA ALA A 15 18.22 3.05 16.00
C ALA A 15 18.24 4.37 15.21
N ASP A 16 18.13 4.31 13.88
CA ASP A 16 17.96 5.49 13.02
C ASP A 16 16.69 6.28 13.38
N LEU A 17 15.54 5.61 13.54
CA LEU A 17 14.28 6.24 13.92
C LEU A 17 14.33 6.90 15.31
N TYR A 18 14.92 6.22 16.30
CA TYR A 18 15.03 6.73 17.68
C TYR A 18 16.02 7.89 17.84
N SER A 19 17.07 7.93 17.00
CA SER A 19 18.09 8.98 17.06
C SER A 19 17.68 10.28 16.37
N ARG A 20 16.50 10.31 15.72
CA ARG A 20 16.00 11.53 15.08
C ARG A 20 15.69 12.61 16.11
N PRO A 21 16.02 13.89 15.84
CA PRO A 21 15.72 15.00 16.75
C PRO A 21 14.23 15.08 17.14
N ASN A 22 13.33 14.88 16.18
CA ASN A 22 11.88 14.92 16.40
C ASN A 22 11.30 13.69 17.12
N ALA A 23 12.05 12.58 17.14
CA ALA A 23 11.74 11.45 18.01
C ALA A 23 12.24 11.73 19.43
N MET A 24 13.48 12.21 19.58
CA MET A 24 14.11 12.48 20.88
C MET A 24 13.42 13.59 21.66
N ASN A 25 12.95 14.64 20.99
CA ASN A 25 12.19 15.73 21.62
C ASN A 25 10.71 15.38 21.87
N GLY A 26 10.28 14.17 21.52
CA GLY A 26 8.91 13.69 21.74
C GLY A 26 7.86 14.23 20.78
N LYS A 27 8.22 15.01 19.74
CA LYS A 27 7.25 15.57 18.78
C LYS A 27 6.44 14.49 18.08
N TYR A 28 7.05 13.36 17.71
CA TYR A 28 6.30 12.22 17.13
C TYR A 28 5.20 11.70 18.04
N ARG A 29 5.49 11.62 19.35
CA ARG A 29 4.53 11.17 20.36
C ARG A 29 3.45 12.22 20.59
N THR A 30 3.82 13.49 20.69
CA THR A 30 2.87 14.61 20.87
C THR A 30 1.92 14.74 19.68
N GLY A 31 2.45 14.58 18.46
CA GLY A 31 1.66 14.58 17.23
C GLY A 31 0.91 13.28 16.98
N GLN A 32 1.08 12.25 17.82
CA GLN A 32 0.44 10.94 17.65
C GLN A 32 0.66 10.41 16.23
N ILE A 33 1.88 10.57 15.70
CA ILE A 33 2.21 10.14 14.34
C ILE A 33 2.27 8.62 14.35
N PHE A 34 1.38 8.00 13.58
CA PHE A 34 1.06 6.59 13.70
C PHE A 34 2.31 5.71 13.60
N GLU A 35 2.49 4.88 14.64
CA GLU A 35 3.59 3.95 14.89
C GLU A 35 4.96 4.57 15.12
N LEU A 36 5.16 5.85 14.80
CA LEU A 36 6.33 6.61 15.25
C LEU A 36 6.20 7.05 16.72
N ASP A 37 4.98 7.13 17.25
CA ASP A 37 4.69 7.43 18.65
C ASP A 37 4.95 6.25 19.60
N ASN A 38 4.99 5.02 19.08
CA ASN A 38 5.23 3.79 19.85
C ASN A 38 6.19 2.80 19.15
N LEU A 39 7.35 3.28 18.72
CA LEU A 39 8.40 2.48 18.06
C LEU A 39 8.86 1.23 18.86
N ALA A 40 8.61 1.20 20.17
CA ALA A 40 9.12 0.16 21.07
C ALA A 40 8.39 -1.18 20.88
N GLU A 41 7.12 -1.14 20.53
CA GLU A 41 6.27 -2.34 20.36
C GLU A 41 6.47 -3.02 18.99
N ILE A 42 7.15 -2.34 18.06
CA ILE A 42 7.37 -2.84 16.72
C ILE A 42 8.40 -3.96 16.75
N LYS A 43 8.16 -5.07 16.05
CA LYS A 43 9.15 -6.16 15.95
C LYS A 43 10.26 -5.76 14.98
N ASP A 44 11.51 -5.99 15.39
CA ASP A 44 12.72 -5.81 14.56
C ASP A 44 12.69 -6.64 13.26
N ASN A 45 12.05 -7.80 13.30
CA ASN A 45 11.89 -8.66 12.13
C ASN A 45 10.89 -8.15 11.07
N ASP A 46 10.06 -7.13 11.36
CA ASP A 46 9.15 -6.52 10.37
C ASP A 46 9.86 -5.42 9.57
N ILE A 47 10.89 -5.81 8.82
CA ILE A 47 11.77 -4.89 8.08
C ILE A 47 10.97 -4.01 7.11
N PHE A 48 9.93 -4.56 6.47
CA PHE A 48 9.11 -3.82 5.51
C PHE A 48 8.35 -2.65 6.16
N LEU A 49 7.75 -2.91 7.32
CA LEU A 49 7.11 -1.88 8.12
C LEU A 49 8.13 -0.84 8.58
N LEU A 50 9.28 -1.28 9.10
CA LEU A 50 10.34 -0.37 9.56
C LEU A 50 10.86 0.55 8.45
N GLU A 51 11.08 0.02 7.24
CA GLU A 51 11.45 0.84 6.07
C GLU A 51 10.35 1.82 5.66
N THR A 52 9.09 1.44 5.85
CA THR A 52 7.94 2.33 5.61
C THR A 52 7.89 3.45 6.65
N LEU A 53 8.13 3.13 7.92
CA LEU A 53 8.21 4.11 9.00
C LEU A 53 9.38 5.07 8.82
N LYS A 54 10.51 4.61 8.29
CA LYS A 54 11.63 5.50 7.94
C LYS A 54 11.24 6.58 6.94
N VAL A 55 10.58 6.20 5.84
CA VAL A 55 10.08 7.16 4.84
C VAL A 55 9.02 8.10 5.43
N ARG A 56 8.19 7.58 6.34
CA ARG A 56 7.22 8.40 7.05
C ARG A 56 7.89 9.42 7.97
N ALA A 57 8.91 9.00 8.71
CA ALA A 57 9.69 9.87 9.56
C ALA A 57 10.36 10.98 8.74
N ASP A 58 10.92 10.66 7.57
CA ASP A 58 11.46 11.68 6.64
C ASP A 58 10.39 12.70 6.20
N SER A 59 9.18 12.22 5.91
CA SER A 59 8.06 13.08 5.52
C SER A 59 7.56 13.93 6.69
N ALA A 60 7.50 13.35 7.89
CA ALA A 60 7.13 14.03 9.13
C ALA A 60 8.12 15.13 9.46
N ASP A 61 9.42 14.82 9.43
CA ASP A 61 10.50 15.78 9.66
C ASP A 61 10.41 16.96 8.70
N LYS A 62 10.13 16.70 7.41
CA LYS A 62 9.93 17.75 6.41
C LYS A 62 8.72 18.63 6.72
N ILE A 63 7.56 18.04 7.03
CA ILE A 63 6.32 18.78 7.33
C ILE A 63 6.48 19.62 8.61
N ILE A 64 7.16 19.09 9.64
CA ILE A 64 7.45 19.80 10.89
C ILE A 64 8.38 20.98 10.60
N ALA A 65 9.45 20.78 9.84
CA ALA A 65 10.39 21.85 9.48
C ALA A 65 9.71 22.94 8.63
N GLU A 66 8.82 22.58 7.71
CA GLU A 66 8.02 23.53 6.94
C GLU A 66 7.08 24.35 7.83
N ALA A 67 6.46 23.73 8.84
CA ALA A 67 5.62 24.43 9.80
C ALA A 67 6.42 25.41 10.67
N GLU A 68 7.61 25.01 11.12
CA GLU A 68 8.54 25.87 11.86
C GLU A 68 9.00 27.07 11.03
N ALA A 69 9.33 26.83 9.75
CA ALA A 69 9.69 27.89 8.81
C ALA A 69 8.54 28.89 8.55
N GLN A 70 7.28 28.45 8.70
CA GLN A 70 6.08 29.30 8.65
C GLN A 70 5.78 30.02 9.97
N GLY A 71 6.62 29.85 11.00
CA GLY A 71 6.45 30.47 12.32
C GLY A 71 5.43 29.76 13.21
N LYS A 72 5.03 28.51 12.89
CA LYS A 72 4.19 27.71 13.79
C LYS A 72 5.04 27.15 14.92
N ASP A 73 4.54 27.26 16.16
CA ASP A 73 5.19 26.66 17.32
C ASP A 73 4.90 25.15 17.37
N THR A 74 5.83 24.33 16.86
CA THR A 74 5.72 22.86 16.90
C THR A 74 5.95 22.27 18.30
N SER A 75 6.21 23.10 19.30
CA SER A 75 6.20 22.72 20.72
C SER A 75 4.79 22.77 21.32
N ASP A 76 3.87 23.52 20.69
CA ASP A 76 2.45 23.53 21.08
C ASP A 76 1.81 22.19 20.71
N ILE A 77 1.16 21.57 21.70
CA ILE A 77 0.49 20.29 21.56
C ILE A 77 -0.60 20.33 20.49
N ASN A 78 -1.35 21.43 20.38
CA ASN A 78 -2.45 21.55 19.42
C ASN A 78 -1.91 21.65 17.99
N ILE A 79 -0.84 22.43 17.78
CA ILE A 79 -0.18 22.55 16.48
C ILE A 79 0.42 21.19 16.08
N MET A 80 1.12 20.53 17.00
CA MET A 80 1.74 19.25 16.71
C MET A 80 0.71 18.14 16.43
N LYS A 81 -0.45 18.15 17.11
CA LYS A 81 -1.57 17.26 16.79
C LYS A 81 -2.15 17.52 15.40
N GLU A 82 -2.38 18.78 15.03
CA GLU A 82 -2.85 19.14 13.67
C GLU A 82 -1.87 18.67 12.59
N LEU A 83 -0.57 18.86 12.81
CA LEU A 83 0.47 18.36 11.91
C LEU A 83 0.49 16.83 11.87
N GLY A 84 0.32 16.18 13.03
CA GLY A 84 0.18 14.75 13.16
C GLY A 84 -0.97 14.17 12.33
N GLU A 85 -2.14 14.81 12.36
CA GLU A 85 -3.28 14.45 11.52
C GLU A 85 -2.95 14.56 10.02
N LYS A 86 -2.27 15.64 9.60
CA LYS A 86 -1.84 15.82 8.20
C LYS A 86 -0.83 14.75 7.76
N ILE A 87 0.14 14.43 8.61
CA ILE A 87 1.11 13.37 8.36
C ILE A 87 0.42 12.00 8.33
N ASN A 88 -0.59 11.81 9.18
CA ASN A 88 -1.38 10.59 9.23
C ASN A 88 -2.25 10.40 7.98
N ALA A 89 -2.71 11.50 7.38
CA ALA A 89 -3.46 11.51 6.13
C ALA A 89 -2.63 11.10 4.90
N LEU A 90 -1.29 11.06 4.98
CA LEU A 90 -0.43 10.54 3.89
C LEU A 90 -0.58 9.01 3.67
N GLY A 91 -1.36 8.35 4.52
CA GLY A 91 -1.66 6.93 4.43
C GLY A 91 -1.06 6.15 5.60
N LYS A 92 -1.67 5.00 5.89
CA LYS A 92 -1.19 4.10 6.94
C LYS A 92 -0.05 3.22 6.40
N PRO A 93 1.07 3.10 7.13
CA PRO A 93 2.07 2.07 6.93
C PRO A 93 1.40 0.71 6.88
N ILE A 94 1.99 -0.21 6.13
CA ILE A 94 1.50 -1.57 6.01
C ILE A 94 2.46 -2.52 6.73
N HIS A 95 1.89 -3.36 7.60
CA HIS A 95 2.57 -4.56 8.06
C HIS A 95 2.69 -5.60 6.95
N ARG A 96 3.73 -6.44 6.99
CA ARG A 96 3.88 -7.52 6.02
C ARG A 96 2.64 -8.42 5.91
N SER A 97 2.01 -8.80 7.03
CA SER A 97 0.79 -9.60 7.04
C SER A 97 -0.38 -8.90 6.32
N GLU A 98 -0.53 -7.59 6.53
CA GLU A 98 -1.56 -6.79 5.90
C GLU A 98 -1.30 -6.56 4.41
N SER A 99 -0.04 -6.46 3.98
CA SER A 99 0.34 -6.38 2.56
C SER A 99 -0.10 -7.65 1.82
N ILE A 100 0.18 -8.81 2.43
CA ILE A 100 -0.17 -10.12 1.87
C ILE A 100 -1.69 -10.28 1.83
N MET A 101 -2.40 -9.92 2.91
CA MET A 101 -3.86 -9.98 2.94
C MET A 101 -4.48 -9.09 1.86
N THR A 102 -3.96 -7.87 1.69
CA THR A 102 -4.44 -6.94 0.65
C THR A 102 -4.21 -7.50 -0.75
N ALA A 103 -3.04 -8.11 -1.00
CA ALA A 103 -2.74 -8.77 -2.27
C ALA A 103 -3.70 -9.94 -2.57
N ILE A 104 -3.98 -10.77 -1.56
CA ILE A 104 -4.93 -11.89 -1.68
C ILE A 104 -6.32 -11.37 -2.03
N MET A 105 -6.82 -10.37 -1.30
CA MET A 105 -8.16 -9.81 -1.55
C MET A 105 -8.27 -9.20 -2.95
N ASN A 106 -7.26 -8.45 -3.40
CA ASN A 106 -7.23 -7.90 -4.76
C ASN A 106 -7.19 -9.00 -5.83
N THR A 107 -6.44 -10.09 -5.58
CA THR A 107 -6.39 -11.24 -6.48
C THR A 107 -7.75 -11.90 -6.62
N ILE A 108 -8.43 -12.16 -5.50
CA ILE A 108 -9.76 -12.77 -5.48
C ILE A 108 -10.75 -11.89 -6.24
N GLN A 109 -10.71 -10.57 -6.01
CA GLN A 109 -11.58 -9.63 -6.71
C GLN A 109 -11.35 -9.67 -8.23
N LEU A 110 -10.10 -9.67 -8.70
CA LEU A 110 -9.77 -9.78 -10.12
C LEU A 110 -10.25 -11.10 -10.72
N MET A 111 -10.04 -12.23 -10.05
CA MET A 111 -10.52 -13.54 -10.51
C MET A 111 -12.03 -13.55 -10.68
N ILE A 112 -12.78 -13.00 -9.73
CA ILE A 112 -14.25 -12.92 -9.79
C ILE A 112 -14.67 -12.00 -10.94
N THR A 113 -14.09 -10.81 -11.06
CA THR A 113 -14.45 -9.86 -12.12
C THR A 113 -14.21 -10.44 -13.51
N TYR A 114 -13.01 -10.97 -13.77
CA TYR A 114 -12.70 -11.57 -15.06
C TYR A 114 -13.48 -12.86 -15.32
N GLY A 115 -13.75 -13.66 -14.28
CA GLY A 115 -14.59 -14.84 -14.39
C GLY A 115 -16.03 -14.51 -14.79
N ILE A 116 -16.63 -13.48 -14.20
CA ILE A 116 -17.99 -13.02 -14.57
C ILE A 116 -17.99 -12.49 -16.01
N VAL A 117 -17.04 -11.62 -16.37
CA VAL A 117 -16.96 -11.04 -17.72
C VAL A 117 -16.82 -12.14 -18.77
N ALA A 118 -15.88 -13.07 -18.59
CA ALA A 118 -15.69 -14.17 -19.52
C ALA A 118 -16.89 -15.14 -19.53
N GLY A 119 -17.52 -15.40 -18.39
CA GLY A 119 -18.73 -16.21 -18.32
C GLY A 119 -19.88 -15.62 -19.15
N VAL A 120 -20.13 -14.31 -19.03
CA VAL A 120 -21.12 -13.59 -19.85
C VAL A 120 -20.78 -13.72 -21.34
N TRP A 121 -19.50 -13.62 -21.71
CA TRP A 121 -19.03 -13.90 -23.08
C TRP A 121 -19.35 -15.31 -23.56
N GLY A 122 -19.16 -16.30 -22.70
CA GLY A 122 -19.56 -17.68 -22.98
C GLY A 122 -21.04 -17.79 -23.36
N LEU A 123 -21.93 -17.10 -22.63
CA LEU A 123 -23.36 -17.08 -22.93
C LEU A 123 -23.67 -16.39 -24.27
N VAL A 124 -23.05 -15.24 -24.54
CA VAL A 124 -23.23 -14.49 -25.80
C VAL A 124 -22.92 -15.35 -27.02
N PHE A 125 -21.83 -16.12 -26.98
CA PHE A 125 -21.44 -17.01 -28.07
C PHE A 125 -22.15 -18.39 -28.06
N LYS A 126 -23.21 -18.54 -27.26
CA LYS A 126 -23.93 -19.82 -27.06
C LYS A 126 -22.99 -20.97 -26.66
N LYS A 127 -21.91 -20.65 -25.93
CA LYS A 127 -20.96 -21.60 -25.34
C LYS A 127 -21.24 -21.73 -23.84
N SER A 128 -20.47 -22.59 -23.17
CA SER A 128 -20.65 -22.83 -21.73
C SER A 128 -20.16 -21.65 -20.89
N PHE A 129 -21.07 -21.04 -20.13
CA PHE A 129 -20.78 -20.02 -19.11
C PHE A 129 -19.68 -20.48 -18.15
N LEU A 130 -19.75 -21.73 -17.69
CA LEU A 130 -18.82 -22.27 -16.69
C LEU A 130 -17.40 -22.41 -17.23
N VAL A 131 -17.25 -22.89 -18.46
CA VAL A 131 -15.93 -23.10 -19.09
C VAL A 131 -15.25 -21.76 -19.35
N PHE A 132 -15.99 -20.80 -19.92
CA PHE A 132 -15.44 -19.47 -20.17
C PHE A 132 -15.20 -18.69 -18.88
N GLY A 133 -16.06 -18.82 -17.87
CA GLY A 133 -15.85 -18.22 -16.56
C GLY A 133 -14.59 -18.74 -15.87
N LEU A 134 -14.28 -20.03 -16.01
CA LEU A 134 -13.03 -20.60 -15.50
C LEU A 134 -11.79 -20.00 -16.20
N TYR A 135 -11.82 -19.88 -17.53
CA TYR A 135 -10.75 -19.22 -18.27
C TYR A 135 -10.57 -17.75 -17.87
N GLY A 136 -11.67 -17.04 -17.64
CA GLY A 136 -11.65 -15.68 -17.09
C GLY A 136 -10.99 -15.62 -15.71
N ALA A 137 -11.35 -16.52 -14.79
CA ALA A 137 -10.74 -16.56 -13.46
C ALA A 137 -9.23 -16.86 -13.52
N ILE A 138 -8.79 -17.77 -14.39
CA ILE A 138 -7.36 -18.07 -14.61
C ILE A 138 -6.63 -16.83 -15.18
N ALA A 139 -7.23 -16.13 -16.14
CA ALA A 139 -6.67 -14.89 -16.67
C ALA A 139 -6.56 -13.81 -15.58
N GLY A 140 -7.58 -13.65 -14.73
CA GLY A 140 -7.55 -12.74 -13.58
C GLY A 140 -6.43 -13.07 -12.58
N LEU A 141 -6.16 -14.35 -12.34
CA LEU A 141 -5.05 -14.80 -11.49
C LEU A 141 -3.68 -14.49 -12.12
N LEU A 142 -3.51 -14.71 -13.43
CA LEU A 142 -2.27 -14.38 -14.15
C LEU A 142 -2.00 -12.87 -14.13
N ILE A 143 -3.04 -12.05 -14.36
CA ILE A 143 -2.94 -10.59 -14.27
C ILE A 143 -2.56 -10.18 -12.85
N SER A 144 -3.13 -10.81 -11.82
CA SER A 144 -2.76 -10.52 -10.44
C SER A 144 -1.28 -10.81 -10.16
N LEU A 145 -0.76 -11.96 -10.63
CA LEU A 145 0.66 -12.31 -10.46
C LEU A 145 1.59 -11.32 -11.18
N LEU A 146 1.20 -10.84 -12.35
CA LEU A 146 2.02 -9.93 -13.16
C LEU A 146 1.97 -8.47 -12.68
N PHE A 147 0.87 -8.03 -12.07
CA PHE A 147 0.64 -6.62 -11.76
C PHE A 147 0.42 -6.34 -10.27
N VAL A 148 -0.36 -7.16 -9.55
CA VAL A 148 -0.67 -6.94 -8.13
C VAL A 148 0.52 -7.35 -7.25
N ALA A 149 1.15 -8.50 -7.51
CA ALA A 149 2.27 -8.97 -6.71
C ALA A 149 3.49 -8.02 -6.74
N PRO A 150 3.91 -7.46 -7.90
CA PRO A 150 4.96 -6.45 -7.93
C PRO A 150 4.54 -5.14 -7.24
N VAL A 151 3.30 -4.68 -7.44
CA VAL A 151 2.78 -3.45 -6.81
C VAL A 151 2.81 -3.58 -5.29
N VAL A 152 2.43 -4.73 -4.74
CA VAL A 152 2.50 -4.99 -3.29
C VAL A 152 3.95 -5.05 -2.80
N ALA A 153 4.88 -5.55 -3.62
CA ALA A 153 6.30 -5.58 -3.28
C ALA A 153 6.95 -4.18 -3.27
N PHE A 154 6.45 -3.24 -4.06
CA PHE A 154 7.03 -1.89 -4.21
C PHE A 154 6.27 -0.78 -3.48
N GLN A 155 4.96 -0.91 -3.26
CA GLN A 155 4.13 0.13 -2.65
C GLN A 155 3.98 -0.08 -1.14
N ARG A 156 4.03 1.03 -0.39
CA ARG A 156 4.16 1.03 1.07
C ARG A 156 2.89 1.46 1.82
N THR A 157 1.79 1.76 1.11
CA THR A 157 0.49 2.16 1.71
C THR A 157 -0.69 1.39 1.10
N LYS A 158 -1.73 1.11 1.92
CA LYS A 158 -2.88 0.27 1.54
C LYS A 158 -3.67 0.85 0.38
N GLU A 159 -3.90 2.15 0.42
CA GLU A 159 -4.66 2.86 -0.62
C GLU A 159 -3.94 2.83 -1.96
N ARG A 160 -2.62 3.07 -1.99
CA ARG A 160 -1.86 2.98 -3.24
C ARG A 160 -1.84 1.58 -3.84
N ILE A 161 -1.73 0.53 -3.01
CA ILE A 161 -1.83 -0.85 -3.50
C ILE A 161 -3.19 -1.08 -4.14
N LYS A 162 -4.27 -0.65 -3.49
CA LYS A 162 -5.64 -0.82 -3.99
C LYS A 162 -5.86 -0.04 -5.29
N ASP A 163 -5.48 1.23 -5.34
CA ASP A 163 -5.71 2.09 -6.49
C ASP A 163 -4.89 1.67 -7.71
N ILE A 164 -3.62 1.32 -7.53
CA ILE A 164 -2.76 0.87 -8.63
C ILE A 164 -3.18 -0.52 -9.12
N SER A 165 -3.55 -1.43 -8.22
CA SER A 165 -4.06 -2.76 -8.59
C SER A 165 -5.38 -2.66 -9.36
N PHE A 166 -6.30 -1.80 -8.91
CA PHE A 166 -7.56 -1.56 -9.57
C PHE A 166 -7.39 -0.83 -10.92
N GLY A 167 -6.49 0.15 -10.98
CA GLY A 167 -6.12 0.85 -12.21
C GLY A 167 -5.54 -0.09 -13.27
N ALA A 168 -4.59 -0.94 -12.90
CA ALA A 168 -4.01 -1.94 -13.81
C ALA A 168 -5.06 -2.96 -14.28
N GLY A 169 -5.93 -3.41 -13.37
CA GLY A 169 -7.01 -4.33 -13.70
C GLY A 169 -8.05 -3.74 -14.67
N SER A 170 -8.47 -2.49 -14.44
CA SER A 170 -9.49 -1.81 -15.24
C SER A 170 -8.99 -1.43 -16.65
N MET A 171 -7.71 -1.06 -16.80
CA MET A 171 -7.09 -0.80 -18.11
C MET A 171 -7.13 -2.01 -19.04
N LEU A 172 -7.14 -3.23 -18.50
CA LEU A 172 -7.19 -4.46 -19.29
C LEU A 172 -8.64 -4.95 -19.56
N VAL A 173 -9.61 -4.54 -18.74
CA VAL A 173 -11.04 -4.88 -18.93
C VAL A 173 -11.65 -4.08 -20.09
N THR A 174 -11.33 -2.80 -20.23
CA THR A 174 -11.94 -1.93 -21.25
C THR A 174 -11.67 -2.39 -22.70
N PRO A 175 -10.44 -2.77 -23.09
CA PRO A 175 -10.18 -3.34 -24.42
C PRO A 175 -10.90 -4.67 -24.64
N ALA A 176 -10.99 -5.52 -23.60
CA ALA A 176 -11.68 -6.81 -23.69
C ALA A 176 -13.19 -6.66 -23.94
N ILE A 177 -13.83 -5.64 -23.35
CA ILE A 177 -15.23 -5.29 -23.63
C ILE A 177 -15.37 -4.78 -25.07
N TYR A 178 -14.46 -3.91 -25.54
CA TYR A 178 -14.52 -3.34 -26.89
C TYR A 178 -14.36 -4.40 -27.98
N ILE A 179 -13.35 -5.28 -27.87
CA ILE A 179 -13.12 -6.40 -28.80
C ILE A 179 -14.37 -7.28 -28.86
N GLY A 180 -14.99 -7.47 -27.71
CA GLY A 180 -16.22 -8.21 -27.59
C GLY A 180 -17.40 -7.60 -28.36
N ILE A 181 -17.67 -6.31 -28.18
CA ILE A 181 -18.77 -5.61 -28.88
C ILE A 181 -18.56 -5.71 -30.41
N VAL A 182 -17.34 -5.49 -30.88
CA VAL A 182 -16.99 -5.63 -32.31
C VAL A 182 -17.17 -7.08 -32.79
N GLY A 183 -16.82 -8.06 -31.96
CA GLY A 183 -17.04 -9.48 -32.25
C GLY A 183 -18.52 -9.83 -32.40
N LEU A 184 -19.40 -9.18 -31.62
CA LEU A 184 -20.85 -9.36 -31.65
C LEU A 184 -21.50 -8.77 -32.92
N GLU A 185 -20.94 -7.71 -33.50
CA GLU A 185 -21.37 -7.17 -34.80
C GLU A 185 -20.92 -8.03 -35.98
N SER A 186 -19.92 -8.88 -35.79
CA SER A 186 -19.33 -9.74 -36.83
C SER A 186 -19.88 -11.18 -36.88
N VAL A 187 -20.83 -11.53 -36.00
CA VAL A 187 -21.52 -12.83 -35.94
C VAL A 187 -22.99 -12.65 -36.32
#